data_AF-A0A8B2NWV4-F1
#
_entry.id   AF-A0A8B2NWV4-F1
#
_cell.length_a   1.000
_cell.length_b   1.000
_cell.length_c   1.000
_cell.angle_alpha   90.00
_cell.angle_beta   90.00
_cell.angle_gamma   90.00
#
_symmetry.space_group_name_H-M   'P 1'
#
loop_
_entity.id
_entity.type
_entity.pdbx_description
1 polymer ?
#
loop_
_entity_poly.entity_id
_entity_poly.type
_entity_poly.pdbx_seq_one_letter_code
_entity_poly.pdbx_strand_id
1 'polypeptide(L)'
;MNIDERRRALAIRDALAAEAARRNPEALSNFGSDTGGLLPGASSEITETAVFFVWDEYGRGQFSNIDKIFLRWVDSELVEYSPHPDTPFSFTDSSGTTVTPGRMLTDGGTIPPFATGISGIRRWSYGPAFIVHDWEYSLRHCDRLPAGRDREHVDRTMMEGVKTLMLDGAVPQSKRHFWQIQKALSVFAGDYWNSGAPCGL
;
A
#
# COMPACT_ATOMS: atom_id res chain seq x y z
N MET A 1 10.73 14.60 12.40
CA MET A 1 9.29 14.28 12.41
C MET A 1 8.41 15.45 12.80
N ASN A 2 7.97 16.19 11.79
CA ASN A 2 7.07 17.32 11.89
C ASN A 2 5.65 16.87 11.51
N ILE A 3 4.71 16.89 12.46
CA ILE A 3 3.33 16.42 12.23
C ILE A 3 2.63 17.26 11.15
N ASP A 4 2.89 18.57 11.11
CA ASP A 4 2.24 19.46 10.15
C ASP A 4 2.72 19.22 8.72
N GLU A 5 4.02 18.91 8.54
CA GLU A 5 4.55 18.50 7.23
C GLU A 5 3.94 17.17 6.79
N ARG A 6 3.81 16.19 7.70
CA ARG A 6 3.16 14.93 7.34
C ARG A 6 1.70 15.12 6.97
N ARG A 7 0.94 15.95 7.70
CA ARG A 7 -0.46 16.25 7.35
C ARG A 7 -0.57 16.91 5.98
N ARG A 8 0.34 17.82 5.64
CA ARG A 8 0.39 18.41 4.29
C ARG A 8 0.66 17.37 3.22
N ALA A 9 1.60 16.45 3.44
CA ALA A 9 1.87 15.34 2.51
C ALA A 9 0.63 14.46 2.30
N LEU A 10 -0.06 14.08 3.38
CA LEU A 10 -1.29 13.28 3.30
C LEU A 10 -2.43 14.02 2.61
N ALA A 11 -2.59 15.33 2.86
CA ALA A 11 -3.58 16.14 2.17
C ALA A 11 -3.31 16.21 0.64
N ILE A 12 -2.04 16.32 0.24
CA ILE A 12 -1.65 16.25 -1.18
C ILE A 12 -2.00 14.88 -1.77
N ARG A 13 -1.65 13.78 -1.08
CA ARG A 13 -2.00 12.42 -1.51
C ARG A 13 -3.50 12.27 -1.72
N ASP A 14 -4.31 12.68 -0.75
CA ASP A 14 -5.76 12.49 -0.80
C ASP A 14 -6.42 13.36 -1.87
N ALA A 15 -5.90 14.57 -2.09
CA ALA A 15 -6.34 15.43 -3.19
C ALA A 15 -6.04 14.82 -4.57
N LEU A 16 -4.82 14.32 -4.76
CA LEU A 16 -4.40 13.64 -6.00
C LEU A 16 -5.22 12.38 -6.24
N ALA A 17 -5.47 11.61 -5.19
CA ALA A 17 -6.31 10.44 -5.28
C ALA A 17 -7.77 10.77 -5.65
N ALA A 18 -8.34 11.81 -5.05
CA ALA A 18 -9.67 12.28 -5.43
C ALA A 18 -9.71 12.79 -6.87
N GLU A 19 -8.63 13.36 -7.38
CA GLU A 19 -8.52 13.76 -8.78
C GLU A 19 -8.40 12.56 -9.74
N ALA A 20 -7.53 11.60 -9.44
CA ALA A 20 -7.41 10.35 -10.19
C ALA A 20 -8.75 9.59 -10.21
N ALA A 21 -9.49 9.59 -9.10
CA ALA A 21 -10.84 9.06 -8.99
C ALA A 21 -11.82 9.73 -9.97
N ARG A 22 -11.79 11.05 -10.06
CA ARG A 22 -12.62 11.82 -11.01
C ARG A 22 -12.25 11.58 -12.47
N ARG A 23 -10.95 11.39 -12.75
CA ARG A 23 -10.46 11.10 -14.12
C ARG A 23 -10.80 9.68 -14.58
N ASN A 24 -10.89 8.73 -13.65
CA ASN A 24 -11.14 7.32 -13.92
C ASN A 24 -12.35 6.78 -13.13
N PRO A 25 -13.57 7.28 -13.33
CA PRO A 25 -14.73 6.87 -12.54
C PRO A 25 -15.05 5.38 -12.70
N GLU A 26 -14.80 4.81 -13.89
CA GLU A 26 -14.99 3.37 -14.18
C GLU A 26 -13.96 2.48 -13.47
N ALA A 27 -12.76 3.00 -13.21
CA ALA A 27 -11.77 2.26 -12.43
C ALA A 27 -12.26 2.07 -11.00
N LEU A 28 -13.07 2.99 -10.48
CA LEU A 28 -13.62 2.98 -9.13
C LEU A 28 -14.96 2.28 -8.96
N SER A 29 -15.85 2.32 -9.96
CA SER A 29 -17.12 1.59 -9.92
C SER A 29 -16.92 0.08 -9.69
N ASN A 30 -15.80 -0.42 -10.15
CA ASN A 30 -15.35 -1.81 -10.03
C ASN A 30 -14.83 -2.21 -8.63
N PHE A 31 -14.62 -1.26 -7.71
CA PHE A 31 -14.14 -1.58 -6.36
C PHE A 31 -15.24 -2.08 -5.42
N GLY A 32 -16.51 -1.72 -5.67
CA GLY A 32 -17.60 -1.83 -4.68
C GLY A 32 -18.75 -2.78 -5.02
N SER A 33 -18.76 -3.46 -6.17
CA SER A 33 -19.88 -4.35 -6.50
C SER A 33 -19.65 -5.75 -5.91
N ASP A 34 -20.41 -6.09 -4.86
CA ASP A 34 -20.59 -7.48 -4.41
C ASP A 34 -21.51 -8.28 -5.34
N THR A 35 -22.14 -7.62 -6.31
CA THR A 35 -22.85 -8.24 -7.42
C THR A 35 -22.01 -8.07 -8.69
N GLY A 36 -21.78 -9.18 -9.38
CA GLY A 36 -20.77 -9.32 -10.45
C GLY A 36 -20.85 -8.28 -11.56
N GLY A 37 -19.68 -7.89 -12.05
CA GLY A 37 -19.50 -6.98 -13.17
C GLY A 37 -18.33 -6.04 -12.98
N LEU A 38 -17.13 -6.59 -12.76
CA LEU A 38 -15.89 -5.84 -12.80
C LEU A 38 -15.57 -5.62 -14.29
N LEU A 39 -15.85 -4.41 -14.77
CA LEU A 39 -15.94 -3.90 -16.16
C LEU A 39 -17.35 -3.98 -16.78
N PRO A 40 -17.92 -2.86 -17.29
CA PRO A 40 -19.09 -2.94 -18.15
C PRO A 40 -18.67 -3.59 -19.48
N GLY A 41 -19.07 -4.84 -19.69
CA GLY A 41 -18.89 -5.55 -20.96
C GLY A 41 -17.78 -6.61 -21.00
N ALA A 42 -17.05 -6.87 -19.92
CA ALA A 42 -16.20 -8.07 -19.84
C ALA A 42 -17.04 -9.26 -19.35
N SER A 43 -16.94 -10.41 -20.04
CA SER A 43 -17.51 -11.65 -19.52
C SER A 43 -16.84 -12.03 -18.20
N SER A 44 -17.59 -12.63 -17.28
CA SER A 44 -17.09 -13.06 -15.96
C SER A 44 -15.80 -13.91 -16.04
N GLU A 45 -15.63 -14.65 -17.14
CA GLU A 45 -14.45 -15.49 -17.41
C GLU A 45 -13.17 -14.66 -17.67
N ILE A 46 -13.26 -13.53 -18.39
CA ILE A 46 -12.11 -12.66 -18.67
C ILE A 46 -11.64 -11.95 -17.38
N THR A 47 -12.59 -11.59 -16.53
CA THR A 47 -12.32 -10.90 -15.25
C THR A 47 -11.69 -11.83 -14.21
N GLU A 48 -12.16 -13.08 -14.08
CA GLU A 48 -11.50 -14.07 -13.21
C GLU A 48 -10.08 -14.38 -13.68
N THR A 49 -9.89 -14.46 -15.00
CA THR A 49 -8.59 -14.70 -15.63
C THR A 49 -7.59 -13.57 -15.31
N ALA A 50 -8.01 -12.30 -15.41
CA ALA A 50 -7.17 -11.15 -15.04
C ALA A 50 -6.82 -11.10 -13.54
N VAL A 51 -7.78 -11.42 -12.66
CA VAL A 51 -7.55 -11.52 -11.20
C VAL A 51 -6.55 -12.64 -10.89
N PHE A 52 -6.65 -13.77 -11.61
CA PHE A 52 -5.76 -14.90 -11.43
C PHE A 52 -4.33 -14.58 -11.88
N PHE A 53 -4.16 -13.97 -13.05
CA PHE A 53 -2.83 -13.64 -13.58
C PHE A 53 -2.09 -12.61 -12.73
N VAL A 54 -2.78 -11.56 -12.26
CA VAL A 54 -2.15 -10.56 -11.38
C VAL A 54 -1.62 -11.18 -10.09
N TRP A 55 -2.28 -12.21 -9.53
CA TRP A 55 -1.76 -12.89 -8.34
C TRP A 55 -0.43 -13.60 -8.59
N ASP A 56 -0.27 -14.26 -9.74
CA ASP A 56 0.91 -15.08 -10.05
C ASP A 56 2.13 -14.25 -10.48
N GLU A 57 1.95 -12.98 -10.85
CA GLU A 57 3.03 -12.04 -11.18
C GLU A 57 3.90 -11.63 -9.99
N TYR A 58 3.43 -11.81 -8.76
CA TYR A 58 4.14 -11.37 -7.54
C TYR A 58 4.72 -12.56 -6.80
N GLY A 59 5.95 -12.41 -6.32
CA GLY A 59 6.58 -13.41 -5.48
C GLY A 59 5.97 -13.48 -4.08
N ARG A 60 6.47 -14.42 -3.29
CA ARG A 60 6.28 -14.45 -1.83
C ARG A 60 7.58 -13.95 -1.21
N GLY A 61 7.48 -12.97 -0.33
CA GLY A 61 8.59 -12.50 0.48
C GLY A 61 8.57 -13.11 1.88
N GLN A 62 9.24 -12.45 2.82
CA GLN A 62 9.32 -12.87 4.21
C GLN A 62 9.33 -11.66 5.13
N PHE A 63 8.40 -11.63 6.09
CA PHE A 63 8.45 -10.68 7.20
C PHE A 63 9.35 -11.22 8.31
N SER A 64 10.11 -10.33 8.93
CA SER A 64 10.86 -10.59 10.16
C SER A 64 10.39 -9.65 11.25
N ASN A 65 10.26 -10.17 12.48
CA ASN A 65 9.89 -9.41 13.68
C ASN A 65 8.56 -8.64 13.53
N ILE A 66 7.55 -9.25 12.90
CA ILE A 66 6.22 -8.66 12.72
C ILE A 66 5.52 -8.34 14.05
N ASP A 67 5.82 -9.10 15.10
CA ASP A 67 5.35 -8.88 16.47
C ASP A 67 6.04 -7.69 17.16
N LYS A 68 7.06 -7.10 16.53
CA LYS A 68 7.82 -5.93 17.00
C LYS A 68 7.42 -4.63 16.28
N ILE A 69 6.25 -4.62 15.64
CA ILE A 69 5.65 -3.40 15.12
C ILE A 69 5.02 -2.63 16.29
N PHE A 70 5.66 -1.52 16.70
CA PHE A 70 5.12 -0.64 17.72
C PHE A 70 4.48 0.60 17.08
N LEU A 71 3.19 0.75 17.29
CA LEU A 71 2.40 1.89 16.83
C LEU A 71 1.95 2.73 18.02
N ARG A 72 2.09 4.05 17.89
CA ARG A 72 1.56 5.02 18.85
C ARG A 72 0.65 6.00 18.11
N TRP A 73 -0.61 6.06 18.51
CA TRP A 73 -1.53 7.08 17.99
C TRP A 73 -1.02 8.48 18.36
N VAL A 74 -0.92 9.33 17.35
CA VAL A 74 -0.54 10.74 17.49
C VAL A 74 -1.80 11.61 17.45
N ASP A 75 -2.76 11.24 16.61
CA ASP A 75 -4.13 11.76 16.60
C ASP A 75 -5.11 10.69 16.07
N SER A 76 -6.31 11.08 15.60
CA SER A 76 -7.33 10.15 15.09
C SER A 76 -6.99 9.50 13.75
N GLU A 77 -6.04 10.05 12.99
CA GLU A 77 -5.72 9.61 11.63
C GLU A 77 -4.26 9.20 11.47
N LEU A 78 -3.36 9.72 12.32
CA LEU A 78 -1.94 9.48 12.28
C LEU A 78 -1.47 8.58 13.42
N VAL A 79 -0.64 7.60 13.05
CA VAL A 79 0.16 6.81 13.97
C VAL A 79 1.63 7.02 13.70
N GLU A 80 2.41 7.00 14.77
CA GLU A 80 3.85 6.88 14.72
C GLU A 80 4.20 5.39 14.73
N TYR A 81 4.95 4.93 13.73
CA TYR A 81 5.67 3.67 13.79
C TYR A 81 7.05 3.91 14.41
N SER A 82 7.41 3.10 15.41
CA SER A 82 8.73 3.11 16.04
C SER A 82 9.37 1.72 15.92
N PRO A 83 10.53 1.59 15.26
CA PRO A 83 11.22 0.31 15.18
C PRO A 83 11.72 -0.12 16.57
N HIS A 84 11.72 -1.43 16.84
CA HIS A 84 12.46 -1.97 17.98
C HIS A 84 13.97 -1.69 17.79
N PRO A 85 14.70 -1.26 18.83
CA PRO A 85 16.11 -0.91 18.71
C PRO A 85 17.01 -2.08 18.27
N ASP A 86 16.82 -3.26 18.85
CA ASP A 86 17.69 -4.42 18.57
C ASP A 86 17.17 -5.37 17.48
N THR A 87 15.86 -5.57 17.39
CA THR A 87 15.22 -6.51 16.45
C THR A 87 14.15 -5.79 15.62
N PRO A 88 14.56 -4.88 14.72
CA PRO A 88 13.62 -4.08 13.94
C PRO A 88 12.76 -4.96 13.04
N PHE A 89 11.54 -4.51 12.78
CA PHE A 89 10.67 -5.10 11.77
C PHE A 89 11.27 -4.88 10.38
N SER A 90 11.21 -5.91 9.53
CA SER A 90 11.65 -5.83 8.14
C SER A 90 10.84 -6.74 7.23
N PHE A 91 10.93 -6.47 5.94
CA PHE A 91 10.41 -7.33 4.88
C PHE A 91 11.50 -7.60 3.85
N THR A 92 11.71 -8.86 3.51
CA THR A 92 12.57 -9.29 2.41
C THR A 92 11.69 -9.75 1.26
N ASP A 93 11.77 -9.10 0.11
CA ASP A 93 11.00 -9.49 -1.06
C ASP A 93 11.57 -10.73 -1.76
N SER A 94 10.88 -11.24 -2.77
CA SER A 94 11.28 -12.44 -3.51
C SER A 94 12.58 -12.29 -4.30
N SER A 95 13.07 -11.06 -4.52
CA SER A 95 14.37 -10.78 -5.12
C SER A 95 15.52 -10.86 -4.09
N GLY A 96 15.20 -10.96 -2.80
CA GLY A 96 16.16 -10.89 -1.69
C GLY A 96 16.43 -9.47 -1.19
N THR A 97 15.75 -8.46 -1.72
CA THR A 97 15.89 -7.08 -1.26
C THR A 97 15.18 -6.92 0.08
N THR A 98 15.90 -6.40 1.09
CA THR A 98 15.36 -6.21 2.43
C THR A 98 15.07 -4.74 2.70
N VAL A 99 13.82 -4.44 3.08
CA VAL A 99 13.40 -3.13 3.58
C VAL A 99 13.26 -3.19 5.09
N THR A 100 13.96 -2.30 5.78
CA THR A 100 13.84 -2.12 7.24
C THR A 100 13.30 -0.72 7.51
N PRO A 101 11.99 -0.57 7.77
CA PRO A 101 11.41 0.72 8.06
C PRO A 101 12.02 1.38 9.29
N GLY A 102 12.37 2.66 9.15
CA GLY A 102 12.75 3.53 10.26
C GLY A 102 11.52 4.17 10.91
N ARG A 103 11.75 4.99 11.95
CA ARG A 103 10.68 5.75 12.61
C ARG A 103 10.00 6.70 11.62
N MET A 104 8.67 6.69 11.57
CA MET A 104 7.89 7.57 10.70
C MET A 104 6.46 7.81 11.21
N LEU A 105 5.81 8.85 10.69
CA LEU A 105 4.36 9.01 10.78
C LEU A 105 3.70 8.38 9.55
N THR A 106 2.67 7.57 9.78
CA THR A 106 1.87 6.91 8.74
C THR A 106 0.40 6.93 9.18
N ASP A 107 -0.52 6.86 8.22
CA ASP A 107 -1.96 6.67 8.45
C ASP A 107 -2.41 5.24 8.08
N GLY A 108 -1.44 4.33 7.90
CA GLY A 108 -1.69 2.94 7.57
C GLY A 108 -1.95 2.69 6.10
N GLY A 109 -1.33 3.47 5.20
CA GLY A 109 -1.17 3.12 3.79
C GLY A 109 -1.40 4.26 2.80
N THR A 110 -0.63 4.25 1.73
CA THR A 110 -0.75 5.15 0.57
C THR A 110 -2.07 5.00 -0.21
N ILE A 111 -2.82 3.92 0.01
CA ILE A 111 -4.15 3.75 -0.59
C ILE A 111 -5.16 4.62 0.16
N PRO A 112 -5.87 5.54 -0.52
CA PRO A 112 -6.78 6.48 0.12
C PRO A 112 -7.88 5.79 0.93
N PRO A 113 -8.35 6.41 2.03
CA PRO A 113 -9.39 5.86 2.88
C PRO A 113 -10.64 5.45 2.10
N PHE A 114 -11.06 6.23 1.09
CA PHE A 114 -12.24 5.90 0.27
C PHE A 114 -12.06 4.60 -0.52
N ALA A 115 -10.86 4.29 -1.02
CA ALA A 115 -10.59 3.05 -1.77
C ALA A 115 -10.57 1.81 -0.86
N THR A 116 -10.13 1.96 0.39
CA THR A 116 -10.18 0.88 1.40
C THR A 116 -11.57 0.69 2.02
N GLY A 117 -12.34 1.78 2.16
CA GLY A 117 -13.71 1.74 2.70
C GLY A 117 -14.73 1.09 1.78
N ILE A 118 -14.53 1.17 0.45
CA ILE A 118 -15.43 0.59 -0.55
C ILE A 118 -15.25 -0.94 -0.69
N SER A 119 -14.11 -1.49 -0.28
CA SER A 119 -13.73 -2.89 -0.54
C SER A 119 -13.95 -3.85 0.65
N GLY A 120 -14.40 -3.36 1.81
CA GLY A 120 -14.48 -4.17 3.04
C GLY A 120 -13.10 -4.53 3.64
N ILE A 121 -12.03 -3.96 3.08
CA ILE A 121 -10.65 -4.19 3.50
C ILE A 121 -10.34 -3.34 4.72
N ARG A 122 -10.07 -3.97 5.87
CA ARG A 122 -9.61 -3.26 7.06
C ARG A 122 -8.14 -2.85 6.82
N ARG A 123 -7.85 -1.55 6.74
CA ARG A 123 -6.51 -0.99 6.45
C ARG A 123 -5.38 -1.69 7.21
N TRP A 124 -5.53 -1.81 8.53
CA TRP A 124 -4.52 -2.41 9.39
C TRP A 124 -4.37 -3.93 9.26
N SER A 125 -5.30 -4.64 8.60
CA SER A 125 -5.10 -6.07 8.30
C SER A 125 -3.90 -6.31 7.41
N TYR A 126 -3.55 -5.35 6.55
CA TYR A 126 -2.34 -5.39 5.70
C TYR A 126 -1.25 -4.42 6.19
N GLY A 127 -1.39 -3.93 7.43
CA GLY A 127 -0.53 -2.92 8.04
C GLY A 127 0.97 -3.17 7.87
N PRO A 128 1.50 -4.39 8.08
CA PRO A 128 2.92 -4.68 7.87
C PRO A 128 3.42 -4.33 6.46
N ALA A 129 2.66 -4.68 5.41
CA ALA A 129 3.01 -4.36 4.03
C ALA A 129 2.91 -2.84 3.75
N PHE A 130 1.91 -2.19 4.35
CA PHE A 130 1.70 -0.75 4.19
C PHE A 130 2.78 0.09 4.90
N ILE A 131 3.28 -0.36 6.06
CA ILE A 131 4.41 0.26 6.75
C ILE A 131 5.68 0.21 5.89
N VAL A 132 5.93 -0.91 5.21
CA VAL A 132 7.06 -1.04 4.28
C VAL A 132 6.94 -0.04 3.12
N HIS A 133 5.76 0.01 2.49
CA HIS A 133 5.47 0.90 1.36
C HIS A 133 5.60 2.40 1.72
N ASP A 134 4.92 2.81 2.79
CA ASP A 134 4.90 4.20 3.24
C ASP A 134 6.29 4.70 3.64
N TRP A 135 7.14 3.82 4.18
CA TRP A 135 8.53 4.14 4.49
C TRP A 135 9.31 4.50 3.23
N GLU A 136 9.20 3.69 2.18
CA GLU A 136 9.91 3.94 0.93
C GLU A 136 9.39 5.17 0.19
N TYR A 137 8.08 5.40 0.20
CA TYR A 137 7.50 6.66 -0.30
C TYR A 137 8.01 7.87 0.49
N SER A 138 8.15 7.74 1.81
CA SER A 138 8.72 8.81 2.64
C SER A 138 10.19 9.05 2.30
N LEU A 139 10.99 8.00 2.09
CA LEU A 139 12.37 8.13 1.61
C LEU A 139 12.43 8.80 0.23
N ARG A 140 11.51 8.48 -0.68
CA ARG A 140 11.41 9.11 -2.01
C ARG A 140 11.16 10.62 -1.92
N HIS A 141 10.25 11.07 -1.06
CA HIS A 141 9.96 12.49 -0.87
C HIS A 141 11.02 13.23 -0.04
N CYS A 142 11.91 12.49 0.62
CA CYS A 142 13.06 13.02 1.33
C CYS A 142 14.38 12.92 0.53
N ASP A 143 14.33 12.49 -0.74
CA ASP A 143 15.51 12.22 -1.58
C ASP A 143 16.55 11.27 -0.93
N ARG A 144 16.05 10.29 -0.16
CA ARG A 144 16.84 9.27 0.56
C ARG A 144 16.59 7.85 0.09
N LEU A 145 15.76 7.69 -0.95
CA LEU A 145 15.49 6.37 -1.51
C LEU A 145 16.75 5.81 -2.19
N PRO A 146 17.13 4.54 -1.94
CA PRO A 146 18.30 3.95 -2.57
C PRO A 146 18.24 3.97 -4.11
N ALA A 147 19.39 4.13 -4.75
CA ALA A 147 19.48 4.07 -6.21
C ALA A 147 18.97 2.73 -6.75
N GLY A 148 18.26 2.76 -7.88
CA GLY A 148 17.63 1.59 -8.48
C GLY A 148 16.28 1.19 -7.88
N ARG A 149 15.82 1.85 -6.82
CA ARG A 149 14.43 1.73 -6.34
C ARG A 149 13.57 2.77 -7.05
N ASP A 150 12.85 2.33 -8.08
CA ASP A 150 11.78 3.13 -8.69
C ASP A 150 10.42 2.81 -8.07
N ARG A 151 9.38 3.51 -8.54
CA ARG A 151 8.00 3.33 -8.07
C ARG A 151 7.53 1.88 -8.24
N GLU A 152 7.81 1.29 -9.39
CA GLU A 152 7.30 -0.05 -9.74
C GLU A 152 7.90 -1.11 -8.83
N HIS A 153 9.18 -0.97 -8.47
CA HIS A 153 9.81 -1.82 -7.46
C HIS A 153 9.19 -1.65 -6.08
N VAL A 154 8.97 -0.41 -5.62
CA VAL A 154 8.36 -0.14 -4.31
C VAL A 154 6.92 -0.68 -4.22
N ASP A 155 6.13 -0.44 -5.27
CA ASP A 155 4.76 -0.94 -5.39
C ASP A 155 4.73 -2.48 -5.43
N ARG A 156 5.69 -3.10 -6.14
CA ARG A 156 5.86 -4.56 -6.15
C ARG A 156 6.22 -5.12 -4.79
N THR A 157 7.18 -4.51 -4.08
CA THR A 157 7.56 -4.92 -2.72
C THR A 157 6.34 -4.91 -1.79
N MET A 158 5.48 -3.88 -1.86
CA MET A 158 4.23 -3.84 -1.10
C MET A 158 3.28 -4.99 -1.45
N MET A 159 3.05 -5.24 -2.74
CA MET A 159 2.15 -6.30 -3.19
C MET A 159 2.66 -7.70 -2.82
N GLU A 160 3.98 -7.93 -2.87
CA GLU A 160 4.56 -9.18 -2.34
C GLU A 160 4.35 -9.31 -0.83
N GLY A 161 4.43 -8.22 -0.08
CA GLY A 161 4.07 -8.19 1.35
C GLY A 161 2.61 -8.57 1.58
N VAL A 162 1.68 -8.03 0.79
CA VAL A 162 0.24 -8.37 0.85
C VAL A 162 0.02 -9.85 0.55
N LYS A 163 0.65 -10.39 -0.51
CA LYS A 163 0.57 -11.81 -0.86
C LYS A 163 1.13 -12.69 0.26
N THR A 164 2.23 -12.27 0.87
CA THR A 164 2.88 -12.98 1.99
C THR A 164 1.94 -13.07 3.19
N LEU A 165 1.29 -11.97 3.60
CA LEU A 165 0.32 -11.98 4.71
C LEU A 165 -0.86 -12.93 4.43
N MET A 166 -1.34 -13.00 3.19
CA MET A 166 -2.40 -13.93 2.80
C MET A 166 -1.94 -15.40 2.82
N LEU A 167 -0.74 -15.69 2.33
CA LEU A 167 -0.17 -17.05 2.28
C LEU A 167 0.24 -17.56 3.67
N ASP A 168 0.66 -16.67 4.55
CA ASP A 168 1.02 -16.99 5.94
C ASP A 168 -0.20 -17.17 6.84
N GLY A 169 -1.41 -16.89 6.32
CA GLY A 169 -2.65 -16.98 7.08
C GLY A 169 -2.88 -15.85 8.08
N ALA A 170 -2.07 -14.79 8.04
CA ALA A 170 -2.25 -13.59 8.88
C ALA A 170 -3.55 -12.84 8.50
N VAL A 171 -3.97 -12.95 7.25
CA VAL A 171 -5.26 -12.49 6.73
C VAL A 171 -5.88 -13.56 5.82
N PRO A 172 -7.21 -13.59 5.66
CA PRO A 172 -7.84 -14.53 4.73
C PRO A 172 -7.31 -14.34 3.30
N GLN A 173 -6.94 -15.44 2.65
CA GLN A 173 -6.51 -15.42 1.26
C GLN A 173 -7.67 -15.00 0.35
N SER A 174 -7.48 -13.92 -0.40
CA SER A 174 -8.49 -13.41 -1.33
C SER A 174 -7.80 -12.78 -2.54
N LYS A 175 -7.79 -13.49 -3.68
CA LYS A 175 -7.27 -12.94 -4.94
C LYS A 175 -8.01 -11.67 -5.37
N ARG A 176 -9.30 -11.56 -5.01
CA ARG A 176 -10.11 -10.33 -5.21
C ARG A 176 -9.56 -9.17 -4.40
N HIS A 177 -9.32 -9.33 -3.09
CA HIS A 177 -8.73 -8.26 -2.28
C HIS A 177 -7.34 -7.89 -2.77
N PHE A 178 -6.53 -8.88 -3.16
CA PHE A 178 -5.21 -8.65 -3.73
C PHE A 178 -5.29 -7.78 -4.99
N TRP A 179 -6.16 -8.15 -5.93
CA TRP A 179 -6.40 -7.40 -7.15
C TRP A 179 -6.93 -5.98 -6.87
N GLN A 180 -7.85 -5.80 -5.92
CA GLN A 180 -8.36 -4.48 -5.54
C GLN A 180 -7.25 -3.58 -4.99
N ILE A 181 -6.40 -4.10 -4.09
CA ILE A 181 -5.25 -3.36 -3.54
C ILE A 181 -4.29 -2.97 -4.67
N GLN A 182 -3.93 -3.92 -5.55
CA GLN A 182 -3.06 -3.66 -6.70
C GLN A 182 -3.65 -2.60 -7.62
N LYS A 183 -4.95 -2.68 -7.90
CA LYS A 183 -5.63 -1.73 -8.77
C LYS A 183 -5.61 -0.34 -8.17
N ALA A 184 -5.90 -0.22 -6.87
CA ALA A 184 -5.86 1.07 -6.18
C ALA A 184 -4.47 1.68 -6.26
N LEU A 185 -3.44 0.87 -6.02
CA LEU A 185 -2.06 1.29 -6.14
C LEU A 185 -1.73 1.80 -7.56
N SER A 186 -2.12 1.05 -8.59
CA SER A 186 -1.86 1.43 -9.99
C SER A 186 -2.51 2.76 -10.40
N VAL A 187 -3.67 3.09 -9.81
CA VAL A 187 -4.44 4.29 -10.14
C VAL A 187 -3.94 5.52 -9.35
N PHE A 188 -3.58 5.35 -8.07
CA PHE A 188 -3.32 6.48 -7.16
C PHE A 188 -1.83 6.74 -6.90
N ALA A 189 -1.01 5.70 -6.88
CA ALA A 189 0.34 5.79 -6.34
C ALA A 189 1.30 6.58 -7.24
N GLY A 190 1.03 6.63 -8.55
CA GLY A 190 1.87 7.31 -9.55
C GLY A 190 1.88 8.84 -9.41
N ASP A 191 0.70 9.46 -9.24
CA ASP A 191 0.61 10.90 -9.08
C ASP A 191 1.26 11.34 -7.76
N TYR A 192 1.01 10.59 -6.68
CA TYR A 192 1.61 10.90 -5.39
C TYR A 192 3.13 10.73 -5.41
N TRP A 193 3.66 9.67 -6.02
CA TRP A 193 5.10 9.43 -6.17
C TRP A 193 5.85 10.59 -6.84
N ASN A 194 5.22 11.20 -7.85
CA ASN A 194 5.81 12.32 -8.60
C ASN A 194 5.49 13.70 -8.01
N SER A 195 4.72 13.75 -6.93
CA SER A 195 4.29 15.01 -6.33
C SER A 195 5.42 15.71 -5.57
N GLY A 196 5.27 17.02 -5.38
CA GLY A 196 6.12 17.82 -4.49
C GLY A 196 5.72 17.69 -3.02
N ALA A 197 5.21 16.54 -2.58
CA ALA A 197 4.88 16.31 -1.18
C ALA A 197 6.12 16.52 -0.30
N PRO A 198 5.99 17.21 0.85
CA PRO A 198 7.12 17.50 1.72
C PRO A 198 7.70 16.21 2.32
N CYS A 199 9.00 16.24 2.62
CA CYS A 199 9.65 15.20 3.40
C CYS A 199 8.97 15.07 4.79
N GLY A 200 8.46 13.87 5.10
CA GLY A 200 7.64 13.62 6.29
C GLY A 200 8.35 12.85 7.42
N LEU A 201 9.69 12.76 7.39
CA LEU A 201 10.52 12.02 8.36
C LEU A 201 11.03 12.90 9.51
#